data_AF-A0A2C9LNK3-F1
#
_entry.id   AF-A0A2C9LNK3-F1
#
_cell.length_a   1.000
_cell.length_b   1.000
_cell.length_c   1.000
_cell.angle_alpha   90.00
_cell.angle_beta   90.00
_cell.angle_gamma   90.00
#
_symmetry.space_group_name_H-M   'P 1'
#
loop_
_entity.id
_entity.type
_entity.pdbx_description
1 polymer ?
#
loop_
_entity_poly.entity_id
_entity_poly.type
_entity_poly.pdbx_seq_one_letter_code
_entity_poly.pdbx_strand_id
1 'polypeptide(L)'
;MRWPSGIFSAQCNEETRENILWLRNAANQTVNVSCPSLSREQANNSTNGTSQNFAWRLCKLEENENHGEWQEPYIDSCISSSLMAIKEKTLSLEKQGINEIDLLKLAHELLNHTHEYTYINPIDIATVIDLLAILVKAQGIAPRTVTWLDEGRMYASASEIYPTFQQTKTFSELFINTVNNLLSPRHEVGWNATRPAGNEVDQLMQVMHNFADVISRSLDYHIKDGLILYHGASIQILRQYVEFKIETQWVYSLKNIEFPDNTVKDSDGRLAKESGFIKLTRDTISATNASAITVFFGISTFRYKSLSRLIPGFDKTRNRPNQVNSPVMALYFHIQPLSGDGNIEVSNLSPPILVSVPIHNVSMIEISSLIRKPWSWYRGCQKLRYTGHSGVCACPQPGVFTIITDMFDDNWDKGDKRPKLMNFATYFGCAITSTSTAALHRNLSVSIALGQLVYMIGIDRYETPSICKIFAVLLHYFFLTNYSWVMNEAFNLYIVITYSTHNPSDLTDSGSMIRYYVLGW
;
A
#
# COMPACT_ATOMS: atom_id res chain seq x y z
N MET A 1 -32.98 -40.66 5.70
CA MET A 1 -33.49 -39.36 5.26
C MET A 1 -33.22 -39.26 3.76
N ARG A 2 -34.27 -39.32 2.94
CA ARG A 2 -34.21 -39.15 1.49
C ARG A 2 -33.98 -37.66 1.21
N TRP A 3 -32.88 -37.33 0.53
CA TRP A 3 -32.72 -36.02 -0.10
C TRP A 3 -33.81 -35.86 -1.16
N PRO A 4 -34.50 -34.71 -1.24
CA PRO A 4 -35.42 -34.48 -2.34
C PRO A 4 -34.60 -34.37 -3.63
N SER A 5 -34.78 -35.34 -4.52
CA SER A 5 -34.36 -35.29 -5.91
C SER A 5 -35.22 -34.26 -6.65
N GLY A 6 -34.95 -32.99 -6.37
CA GLY A 6 -35.31 -31.89 -7.26
C GLY A 6 -34.20 -31.77 -8.31
N ILE A 7 -34.59 -31.76 -9.57
CA ILE A 7 -33.73 -31.51 -10.73
C ILE A 7 -33.00 -30.18 -10.47
N PHE A 8 -31.72 -30.23 -10.09
CA PHE A 8 -30.87 -29.04 -10.16
C PHE A 8 -30.62 -28.82 -11.65
N SER A 9 -31.32 -27.86 -12.25
CA SER A 9 -30.94 -27.32 -13.55
C SER A 9 -29.46 -26.92 -13.50
N ALA A 10 -28.74 -27.06 -14.60
CA ALA A 10 -27.36 -26.59 -14.70
C ALA A 10 -27.28 -25.12 -14.24
N GLN A 11 -26.28 -24.81 -13.42
CA GLN A 11 -26.10 -23.50 -12.78
C GLN A 11 -24.65 -23.07 -12.87
N CYS A 12 -24.43 -21.76 -12.98
CA CYS A 12 -23.11 -21.17 -12.83
C CYS A 12 -22.80 -20.94 -11.35
N ASN A 13 -21.58 -21.26 -10.93
CA ASN A 13 -21.14 -21.09 -9.55
C ASN A 13 -20.97 -19.61 -9.17
N GLU A 14 -21.01 -19.32 -7.87
CA GLU A 14 -20.69 -17.99 -7.38
C GLU A 14 -19.22 -17.67 -7.65
N GLU A 15 -18.96 -16.50 -8.25
CA GLU A 15 -17.62 -16.05 -8.64
C GLU A 15 -17.54 -14.53 -8.50
N THR A 16 -16.38 -14.01 -8.06
CA THR A 16 -16.09 -12.57 -8.15
C THR A 16 -15.23 -12.30 -9.37
N ARG A 17 -15.70 -11.45 -10.29
CA ARG A 17 -14.99 -11.08 -11.51
C ARG A 17 -15.23 -9.60 -11.84
N GLU A 18 -14.19 -8.90 -12.29
CA GLU A 18 -14.21 -7.45 -12.56
C GLU A 18 -14.73 -6.62 -11.36
N ASN A 19 -14.29 -6.96 -10.15
CA ASN A 19 -14.73 -6.32 -8.90
C ASN A 19 -16.24 -6.46 -8.59
N ILE A 20 -16.97 -7.34 -9.28
CA ILE A 20 -18.39 -7.63 -9.07
C ILE A 20 -18.56 -9.08 -8.59
N LEU A 21 -19.38 -9.27 -7.54
CA LEU A 21 -19.78 -10.60 -7.07
C LEU A 21 -20.97 -11.09 -7.91
N TRP A 22 -20.75 -12.15 -8.68
CA TRP A 22 -21.77 -12.83 -9.47
C TRP A 22 -22.31 -14.00 -8.67
N LEU A 23 -23.55 -13.86 -8.18
CA LEU A 23 -24.22 -14.91 -7.40
C LEU A 23 -24.59 -16.09 -8.29
N ARG A 24 -24.68 -17.28 -7.68
CA ARG A 24 -25.10 -18.51 -8.36
C ARG A 24 -26.42 -18.29 -9.11
N ASN A 25 -26.44 -18.62 -10.41
CA ASN A 25 -27.62 -18.45 -11.24
C ASN A 25 -27.85 -19.63 -12.20
N ALA A 26 -29.08 -19.82 -12.66
CA ALA A 26 -29.43 -20.86 -13.61
C ALA A 26 -28.79 -20.62 -14.99
N ALA A 27 -28.43 -21.69 -15.68
CA ALA A 27 -27.92 -21.65 -17.04
C ALA A 27 -28.95 -21.07 -18.02
N ASN A 28 -28.44 -20.41 -19.07
CA ASN A 28 -29.16 -19.62 -20.09
C ASN A 28 -29.92 -18.40 -19.55
N GLN A 29 -29.50 -17.85 -18.40
CA GLN A 29 -30.04 -16.59 -17.87
C GLN A 29 -28.96 -15.51 -17.77
N THR A 30 -29.35 -14.28 -18.10
CA THR A 30 -28.54 -13.07 -17.89
C THR A 30 -28.80 -12.50 -16.51
N VAL A 31 -27.73 -12.21 -15.76
CA VAL A 31 -27.80 -11.53 -14.47
C VAL A 31 -27.39 -10.09 -14.64
N ASN A 32 -28.19 -9.18 -14.08
CA ASN A 32 -27.88 -7.75 -14.02
C ASN A 32 -27.54 -7.37 -12.58
N VAL A 33 -26.41 -6.70 -12.40
CA VAL A 33 -25.93 -6.21 -11.10
C VAL A 33 -25.69 -4.71 -11.19
N SER A 34 -26.12 -3.96 -10.18
CA SER A 34 -25.83 -2.53 -10.10
C SER A 34 -24.32 -2.30 -9.97
N CYS A 35 -23.79 -1.30 -10.67
CA CYS A 35 -22.37 -1.00 -10.64
C CYS A 35 -21.86 -0.68 -9.21
N PRO A 36 -20.63 -1.09 -8.85
CA PRO A 36 -19.98 -0.71 -7.59
C PRO A 36 -19.84 0.81 -7.50
N SER A 37 -20.19 1.38 -6.33
CA SER A 37 -20.01 2.80 -6.00
C SER A 37 -20.55 3.81 -7.02
N LEU A 38 -21.87 4.04 -7.00
CA LEU A 38 -22.40 5.40 -7.19
C LEU A 38 -22.65 5.94 -5.78
N SER A 39 -21.97 7.01 -5.39
CA SER A 39 -22.22 7.62 -4.08
C SER A 39 -23.68 8.07 -4.00
N ARG A 40 -24.30 7.89 -2.83
CA ARG A 40 -25.66 8.34 -2.53
C ARG A 40 -25.82 9.87 -2.70
N GLU A 41 -24.72 10.62 -2.77
CA GLU A 41 -24.67 12.06 -3.02
C GLU A 41 -24.73 12.41 -4.52
N GLN A 42 -24.23 11.58 -5.43
CA GLN A 42 -24.49 11.75 -6.87
C GLN A 42 -25.93 11.36 -7.26
N ALA A 43 -26.57 10.46 -6.51
CA ALA A 43 -27.99 10.14 -6.66
C ALA A 43 -28.94 11.27 -6.22
N ASN A 44 -28.47 12.21 -5.38
CA ASN A 44 -29.28 13.34 -4.92
C ASN A 44 -29.19 14.57 -5.85
N ASN A 45 -28.15 14.64 -6.70
CA ASN A 45 -28.03 15.68 -7.73
C ASN A 45 -28.67 15.27 -9.07
N SER A 46 -29.11 14.02 -9.23
CA SER A 46 -30.02 13.60 -10.29
C SER A 46 -31.48 13.84 -9.88
N THR A 47 -31.88 15.12 -9.79
CA THR A 47 -33.30 15.51 -9.67
C THR A 47 -34.10 15.35 -10.96
N ASN A 48 -33.51 14.77 -12.00
CA ASN A 48 -34.21 14.20 -13.14
C ASN A 48 -33.83 12.73 -13.24
N GLY A 49 -34.81 11.85 -13.01
CA GLY A 49 -34.57 10.41 -13.02
C GLY A 49 -34.02 9.94 -14.37
N THR A 50 -32.83 9.37 -14.38
CA THR A 50 -32.34 8.48 -15.44
C THR A 50 -31.28 7.51 -14.92
N SER A 51 -31.52 6.22 -15.16
CA SER A 51 -30.59 5.08 -15.23
C SER A 51 -29.62 4.86 -14.06
N GLN A 52 -29.98 3.95 -13.16
CA GLN A 52 -28.96 3.12 -12.51
C GLN A 52 -28.19 2.39 -13.61
N ASN A 53 -26.87 2.53 -13.64
CA ASN A 53 -26.03 1.75 -14.55
C ASN A 53 -25.92 0.32 -14.01
N PHE A 54 -26.11 -0.66 -14.90
CA PHE A 54 -26.03 -2.08 -14.56
C PHE A 54 -24.94 -2.75 -15.39
N ALA A 55 -24.12 -3.55 -14.73
CA ALA A 55 -23.31 -4.57 -15.38
C ALA A 55 -24.18 -5.80 -15.61
N TRP A 56 -23.90 -6.56 -16.67
CA TRP A 56 -24.61 -7.81 -16.93
C TRP A 56 -23.69 -8.92 -17.40
N ARG A 57 -24.05 -10.17 -17.10
CA ARG A 57 -23.27 -11.36 -17.44
C ARG A 57 -24.20 -12.52 -17.76
N LEU A 58 -23.88 -13.28 -18.80
CA LEU A 58 -24.65 -14.45 -19.22
C LEU A 58 -24.06 -15.73 -18.61
N CYS A 59 -24.91 -16.52 -17.97
CA CYS A 59 -24.59 -17.90 -17.60
C CYS A 59 -24.97 -18.81 -18.78
N LYS A 60 -24.00 -19.39 -19.49
CA LYS A 60 -24.25 -20.25 -20.66
C LYS A 60 -24.28 -21.72 -20.24
N LEU A 61 -25.20 -22.50 -20.79
CA LEU A 61 -25.18 -23.96 -20.65
C LEU A 61 -24.07 -24.54 -21.53
N GLU A 62 -23.19 -25.36 -20.97
CA GLU A 62 -22.24 -26.12 -21.78
C GLU A 62 -22.93 -27.33 -22.43
N GLU A 63 -22.71 -27.54 -23.73
CA GLU A 63 -23.47 -28.53 -24.52
C GLU A 63 -23.18 -29.99 -24.12
N ASN A 64 -22.05 -30.25 -23.44
CA ASN A 64 -21.58 -31.60 -23.10
C ASN A 64 -21.60 -31.91 -21.60
N GLU A 65 -21.86 -30.94 -20.74
CA GLU A 65 -21.88 -31.13 -19.28
C GLU A 65 -23.13 -30.52 -18.65
N ASN A 66 -23.64 -31.13 -17.58
CA ASN A 66 -24.78 -30.59 -16.82
C ASN A 66 -24.37 -29.41 -15.91
N HIS A 67 -23.47 -28.55 -16.36
CA HIS A 67 -23.00 -27.37 -15.61
C HIS A 67 -23.12 -26.10 -16.45
N GLY A 68 -23.29 -24.96 -15.76
CA GLY A 68 -23.31 -23.64 -16.40
C GLY A 68 -21.95 -22.97 -16.29
N GLU A 69 -21.49 -22.34 -17.36
CA GLU A 69 -20.26 -21.54 -17.39
C GLU A 69 -20.58 -20.06 -17.60
N TRP A 70 -19.95 -19.20 -16.80
CA TRP A 70 -20.11 -17.76 -16.94
C TRP A 70 -19.31 -17.20 -18.12
N GLN A 71 -19.96 -16.44 -18.98
CA GLN A 71 -19.30 -15.66 -20.05
C GLN A 71 -18.59 -14.41 -19.50
N GLU A 72 -17.84 -13.69 -20.33
CA GLU A 72 -17.22 -12.41 -19.94
C GLU A 72 -18.30 -11.38 -19.54
N PRO A 73 -18.11 -10.66 -18.42
CA PRO A 73 -19.07 -9.65 -17.97
C PRO A 73 -19.00 -8.39 -18.83
N TYR A 74 -20.16 -7.81 -19.11
CA TYR A 74 -20.26 -6.49 -19.73
C TYR A 74 -20.35 -5.42 -18.64
N ILE A 75 -19.30 -4.60 -18.54
CA ILE A 75 -19.11 -3.60 -17.48
C ILE A 75 -18.94 -2.16 -18.00
N ASP A 76 -19.04 -1.93 -19.31
CA ASP A 76 -18.75 -0.60 -19.89
C ASP A 76 -19.69 0.49 -19.36
N SER A 77 -20.93 0.14 -19.00
CA SER A 77 -21.87 1.05 -18.32
C SER A 77 -21.39 1.50 -16.93
N CYS A 78 -20.49 0.75 -16.31
CA CYS A 78 -19.94 1.06 -14.99
C CYS A 78 -18.66 1.90 -15.03
N ILE A 79 -18.10 2.14 -16.22
CA ILE A 79 -16.89 2.94 -16.39
C ILE A 79 -17.28 4.42 -16.48
N SER A 80 -16.51 5.30 -15.83
CA SER A 80 -16.69 6.75 -15.95
C SER A 80 -16.62 7.18 -17.42
N SER A 81 -17.56 8.05 -17.85
CA SER A 81 -17.70 8.43 -19.27
C SER A 81 -16.43 9.03 -19.89
N SER A 82 -15.68 9.82 -19.12
CA SER A 82 -14.39 10.38 -19.56
C SER A 82 -13.32 9.31 -19.77
N LEU A 83 -13.29 8.28 -18.91
CA LEU A 83 -12.35 7.16 -19.03
C LEU A 83 -12.75 6.21 -20.16
N MET A 84 -14.05 6.02 -20.38
CA MET A 84 -14.58 5.19 -21.45
C MET A 84 -14.17 5.73 -22.83
N ALA A 85 -14.20 7.06 -23.02
CA ALA A 85 -13.74 7.69 -24.27
C ALA A 85 -12.26 7.37 -24.58
N ILE A 86 -11.38 7.35 -23.57
CA ILE A 86 -9.97 6.97 -23.71
C ILE A 86 -9.87 5.48 -24.06
N LYS A 87 -10.67 4.62 -23.42
CA LYS A 87 -10.70 3.18 -23.69
C LYS A 87 -11.14 2.85 -25.11
N GLU A 88 -12.23 3.44 -25.60
CA GLU A 88 -12.69 3.23 -26.99
C GLU A 88 -11.64 3.66 -28.01
N LYS A 89 -11.03 4.83 -27.80
CA LYS A 89 -9.96 5.35 -28.67
C LYS A 89 -8.77 4.38 -28.69
N THR A 90 -8.35 3.88 -27.52
CA THR A 90 -7.23 2.94 -27.40
C THR A 90 -7.52 1.62 -28.12
N LEU A 91 -8.71 1.04 -27.92
CA LEU A 91 -9.12 -0.21 -28.57
C LEU A 91 -9.26 -0.06 -30.10
N SER A 92 -9.69 1.11 -30.58
CA SER A 92 -9.77 1.39 -32.01
C SER A 92 -8.39 1.42 -32.68
N LEU A 93 -7.39 1.98 -31.98
CA LEU A 93 -6.02 2.09 -32.46
C LEU A 93 -5.29 0.75 -32.35
N GLU A 94 -5.56 -0.07 -31.31
CA GLU A 94 -4.99 -1.42 -31.20
C GLU A 94 -5.34 -2.29 -32.42
N LYS A 95 -6.58 -2.19 -32.92
CA LYS A 95 -7.02 -2.94 -34.13
C LYS A 95 -6.34 -2.49 -35.42
N GLN A 96 -5.91 -1.24 -35.51
CA GLN A 96 -5.30 -0.65 -36.70
C GLN A 96 -3.76 -0.76 -36.72
N GLY A 97 -3.15 -1.11 -35.58
CA GLY A 97 -1.71 -1.03 -35.36
C GLY A 97 -1.35 0.36 -34.84
N ILE A 98 -0.82 0.43 -33.61
CA ILE A 98 -0.54 1.69 -32.94
C ILE A 98 0.84 2.20 -33.35
N ASN A 99 0.89 3.39 -33.95
CA ASN A 99 2.14 4.10 -34.20
C ASN A 99 2.72 4.69 -32.90
N GLU A 100 4.05 4.77 -32.80
CA GLU A 100 4.74 5.32 -31.61
C GLU A 100 4.26 6.71 -31.19
N ILE A 101 3.97 7.59 -32.17
CA ILE A 101 3.49 8.95 -31.88
C ILE A 101 2.11 8.92 -31.22
N ASP A 102 1.22 8.08 -31.72
CA ASP A 102 -0.14 7.99 -31.20
C ASP A 102 -0.15 7.27 -29.86
N LEU A 103 0.76 6.31 -29.64
CA LEU A 103 1.01 5.69 -28.35
C LEU A 103 1.43 6.70 -27.29
N LEU A 104 2.40 7.57 -27.58
CA LEU A 104 2.86 8.63 -26.67
C LEU A 104 1.75 9.65 -26.37
N LYS A 105 0.92 9.99 -27.36
CA LYS A 105 -0.25 10.87 -27.15
C LYS A 105 -1.27 10.22 -26.22
N LEU A 106 -1.59 8.94 -26.41
CA LEU A 106 -2.51 8.20 -25.54
C LEU A 106 -1.96 8.11 -24.11
N ALA A 107 -0.67 7.81 -23.95
CA ALA A 107 -0.02 7.77 -22.64
C ALA A 107 -0.08 9.13 -21.94
N HIS A 108 0.08 10.23 -22.68
CA HIS A 108 -0.04 11.59 -22.15
C HIS A 108 -1.49 11.96 -21.78
N GLU A 109 -2.47 11.57 -22.60
CA GLU A 109 -3.89 11.78 -22.33
C GLU A 109 -4.33 11.03 -21.06
N LEU A 110 -3.88 9.77 -20.90
CA LEU A 110 -4.12 8.99 -19.69
C LEU A 110 -3.45 9.62 -18.45
N LEU A 111 -2.21 10.11 -18.59
CA LEU A 111 -1.52 10.82 -17.51
C LEU A 111 -2.31 12.04 -17.04
N ASN A 112 -2.78 12.89 -17.95
CA ASN A 112 -3.55 14.08 -17.61
C ASN A 112 -4.87 13.71 -16.92
N HIS A 113 -5.56 12.67 -17.41
CA HIS A 113 -6.79 12.20 -16.79
C HIS A 113 -6.57 11.67 -15.36
N THR A 114 -5.51 10.89 -15.11
CA THR A 114 -5.17 10.42 -13.74
C THR A 114 -4.73 11.53 -12.79
N HIS A 115 -4.28 12.67 -13.31
CA HIS A 115 -3.93 13.83 -12.50
C HIS A 115 -5.17 14.63 -12.06
N GLU A 116 -6.16 14.77 -12.96
CA GLU A 116 -7.36 15.59 -12.75
C GLU A 116 -8.45 14.87 -11.93
N TYR A 117 -8.66 13.58 -12.18
CA TYR A 117 -9.78 12.83 -11.61
C TYR A 117 -9.38 11.98 -10.40
N THR A 118 -10.33 11.79 -9.48
CA THR A 118 -10.17 10.88 -8.33
C THR A 118 -11.07 9.64 -8.50
N TYR A 119 -10.45 8.48 -8.69
CA TYR A 119 -11.15 7.20 -8.81
C TYR A 119 -11.65 6.68 -7.46
N ILE A 120 -12.97 6.68 -7.30
CA ILE A 120 -13.69 6.08 -6.16
C ILE A 120 -14.23 4.69 -6.54
N ASN A 121 -14.49 4.47 -7.83
CA ASN A 121 -14.97 3.21 -8.36
C ASN A 121 -13.82 2.24 -8.62
N PRO A 122 -13.86 1.00 -8.06
CA PRO A 122 -12.82 0.02 -8.30
C PRO A 122 -12.70 -0.38 -9.78
N ILE A 123 -13.79 -0.31 -10.55
CA ILE A 123 -13.78 -0.60 -11.99
C ILE A 123 -12.99 0.45 -12.77
N ASP A 124 -13.03 1.72 -12.36
CA ASP A 124 -12.24 2.77 -13.00
C ASP A 124 -10.74 2.56 -12.76
N ILE A 125 -10.36 2.09 -11.55
CA ILE A 125 -8.97 1.72 -11.23
C ILE A 125 -8.51 0.55 -12.11
N ALA A 126 -9.30 -0.52 -12.16
CA ALA A 126 -9.02 -1.69 -13.02
C ALA A 126 -8.86 -1.26 -14.49
N THR A 127 -9.76 -0.40 -14.98
CA THR A 127 -9.71 0.12 -16.35
C THR A 127 -8.41 0.90 -16.62
N VAL A 128 -7.94 1.72 -15.69
CA VAL A 128 -6.65 2.42 -15.85
C VAL A 128 -5.49 1.42 -15.94
N ILE A 129 -5.50 0.36 -15.14
CA ILE A 129 -4.48 -0.70 -15.15
C ILE A 129 -4.50 -1.44 -16.50
N ASP A 130 -5.68 -1.76 -17.02
CA ASP A 130 -5.85 -2.40 -18.32
C ASP A 130 -5.33 -1.51 -19.47
N LEU A 131 -5.62 -0.20 -19.42
CA LEU A 131 -5.09 0.75 -20.40
C LEU A 131 -3.56 0.81 -20.35
N LEU A 132 -2.97 0.81 -19.15
CA LEU A 132 -1.52 0.71 -18.99
C LEU A 132 -0.97 -0.60 -19.57
N ALA A 133 -1.67 -1.72 -19.39
CA ALA A 133 -1.28 -3.01 -19.97
C ALA A 133 -1.29 -2.98 -21.50
N ILE A 134 -2.31 -2.39 -22.11
CA ILE A 134 -2.41 -2.23 -23.57
C ILE A 134 -1.27 -1.33 -24.08
N LEU A 135 -0.97 -0.23 -23.41
CA LEU A 135 0.14 0.67 -23.77
C LEU A 135 1.49 -0.08 -23.76
N VAL A 136 1.75 -0.88 -22.72
CA VAL A 136 2.97 -1.69 -22.60
C VAL A 136 3.05 -2.74 -23.71
N LYS A 137 1.93 -3.44 -23.96
CA LYS A 137 1.85 -4.45 -25.01
C LYS A 137 2.12 -3.83 -26.38
N ALA A 138 1.54 -2.67 -26.68
CA ALA A 138 1.74 -1.95 -27.93
C ALA A 138 3.21 -1.51 -28.12
N GLN A 139 3.85 -0.96 -27.08
CA GLN A 139 5.29 -0.64 -27.11
C GLN A 139 6.16 -1.90 -27.30
N GLY A 140 5.72 -3.02 -26.75
CA GLY A 140 6.46 -4.29 -26.73
C GLY A 140 6.42 -5.11 -28.02
N ILE A 141 5.65 -4.69 -29.03
CA ILE A 141 5.64 -5.30 -30.35
C ILE A 141 6.97 -4.95 -31.02
N ALA A 142 7.88 -5.92 -31.09
CA ALA A 142 9.16 -5.71 -31.76
C ALA A 142 8.92 -5.49 -33.27
N PRO A 143 9.42 -4.40 -33.87
CA PRO A 143 9.58 -4.38 -35.32
C PRO A 143 10.52 -5.54 -35.67
N ARG A 144 10.19 -6.31 -36.70
CA ARG A 144 10.94 -7.53 -37.07
C ARG A 144 12.42 -7.18 -37.25
N THR A 145 13.27 -7.61 -36.31
CA THR A 145 14.71 -7.41 -36.39
C THR A 145 15.31 -8.57 -37.18
N VAL A 146 15.88 -8.28 -38.34
CA VAL A 146 16.75 -9.23 -39.03
C VAL A 146 18.11 -9.09 -38.38
N THR A 147 18.55 -10.13 -37.68
CA THR A 147 19.92 -10.21 -37.16
C THR A 147 20.78 -11.01 -38.13
N TRP A 148 22.00 -10.54 -38.39
CA TRP A 148 23.00 -11.29 -39.16
C TRP A 148 24.38 -11.14 -38.53
N LEU A 149 25.23 -12.14 -38.72
CA LEU A 149 26.62 -12.12 -38.29
C LEU A 149 27.51 -11.70 -39.46
N ASP A 150 28.36 -10.70 -39.25
CA ASP A 150 29.43 -10.33 -40.18
C ASP A 150 30.73 -10.07 -39.40
N GLU A 151 31.85 -10.66 -39.84
CA GLU A 151 33.17 -10.61 -39.18
C GLU A 151 33.18 -10.82 -37.64
N GLY A 152 32.31 -11.70 -37.13
CA GLY A 152 32.20 -11.98 -35.68
C GLY A 152 31.45 -10.91 -34.87
N ARG A 153 30.85 -9.93 -35.53
CA ARG A 153 29.93 -8.95 -34.92
C ARG A 153 28.50 -9.28 -35.34
N MET A 154 27.57 -9.23 -34.38
CA MET A 154 26.15 -9.32 -34.69
C MET A 154 25.63 -7.94 -35.09
N TYR A 155 25.00 -7.88 -36.25
CA TYR A 155 24.27 -6.73 -36.77
C TYR A 155 22.78 -7.01 -36.65
N ALA A 156 22.00 -5.99 -36.35
CA ALA A 156 20.54 -6.03 -36.37
C ALA A 156 20.06 -4.89 -37.26
N SER A 157 19.14 -5.17 -38.19
CA SER A 157 18.37 -4.13 -38.87
C SER A 157 16.90 -4.42 -38.67
N ALA A 158 16.18 -3.43 -38.16
CA ALA A 158 14.73 -3.51 -38.01
C ALA A 158 14.09 -3.28 -39.39
N SER A 159 13.18 -4.17 -39.81
CA SER A 159 12.41 -3.96 -41.04
C SER A 159 11.34 -2.87 -40.90
N GLU A 160 11.13 -2.38 -39.68
CA GLU A 160 10.20 -1.31 -39.28
C GLU A 160 10.93 -0.38 -38.28
N ILE A 161 10.55 0.89 -38.20
CA ILE A 161 11.25 1.90 -37.39
C ILE A 161 11.06 1.59 -35.89
N TYR A 162 12.13 1.16 -35.20
CA TYR A 162 12.13 0.98 -33.74
C TYR A 162 12.07 2.34 -33.03
N PRO A 163 11.35 2.47 -31.90
CA PRO A 163 11.31 3.71 -31.11
C PRO A 163 12.71 4.21 -30.75
N THR A 164 12.95 5.51 -30.80
CA THR A 164 14.25 6.07 -30.38
C THR A 164 14.47 5.94 -28.87
N PHE A 165 15.72 6.02 -28.41
CA PHE A 165 16.03 5.99 -26.97
C PHE A 165 15.32 7.12 -26.20
N GLN A 166 15.19 8.30 -26.82
CA GLN A 166 14.48 9.43 -26.22
C GLN A 166 12.97 9.20 -26.14
N GLN A 167 12.36 8.53 -27.14
CA GLN A 167 10.96 8.13 -27.08
C GLN A 167 10.72 7.08 -26.01
N THR A 168 11.59 6.06 -25.91
CA THR A 168 11.57 5.05 -24.85
C THR A 168 11.64 5.70 -23.46
N LYS A 169 12.52 6.71 -23.29
CA LYS A 169 12.62 7.47 -22.04
C LYS A 169 11.35 8.28 -21.75
N THR A 170 10.81 8.98 -22.75
CA THR A 170 9.56 9.75 -22.63
C THR A 170 8.39 8.85 -22.25
N PHE A 171 8.24 7.70 -22.92
CA PHE A 171 7.24 6.69 -22.60
C PHE A 171 7.38 6.21 -21.15
N SER A 172 8.62 5.90 -20.73
CA SER A 172 8.91 5.49 -19.34
C SER A 172 8.50 6.54 -18.31
N GLU A 173 8.77 7.81 -18.60
CA GLU A 173 8.37 8.93 -17.73
C GLU A 173 6.86 9.08 -17.64
N LEU A 174 6.16 9.06 -18.78
CA LEU A 174 4.69 9.14 -18.81
C LEU A 174 4.06 7.97 -18.05
N PHE A 175 4.52 6.75 -18.31
CA PHE A 175 4.01 5.53 -17.69
C PHE A 175 4.19 5.55 -16.15
N ILE A 176 5.41 5.80 -15.67
CA ILE A 176 5.70 5.84 -14.22
C ILE A 176 4.98 7.01 -13.55
N ASN A 177 4.80 8.15 -14.22
CA ASN A 177 4.01 9.27 -13.68
C ASN A 177 2.53 8.89 -13.52
N THR A 178 1.95 8.17 -14.49
CA THR A 178 0.55 7.69 -14.42
C THR A 178 0.38 6.72 -13.25
N VAL A 179 1.32 5.77 -13.09
CA VAL A 179 1.32 4.85 -11.94
C VAL A 179 1.50 5.59 -10.62
N ASN A 180 2.36 6.62 -10.58
CA ASN A 180 2.53 7.46 -9.40
C ASN A 180 1.21 8.16 -9.01
N ASN A 181 0.47 8.70 -9.98
CA ASN A 181 -0.84 9.31 -9.73
C ASN A 181 -1.83 8.27 -9.20
N LEU A 182 -1.90 7.09 -9.82
CA LEU A 182 -2.81 6.01 -9.42
C LEU A 182 -2.53 5.49 -8.00
N LEU A 183 -1.27 5.48 -7.57
CA LEU A 183 -0.83 5.07 -6.24
C LEU A 183 -0.94 6.19 -5.18
N SER A 184 -1.48 7.35 -5.56
CA SER A 184 -1.75 8.46 -4.65
C SER A 184 -2.83 8.09 -3.62
N PRO A 185 -2.71 8.53 -2.35
CA PRO A 185 -3.72 8.30 -1.31
C PRO A 185 -5.13 8.80 -1.66
N ARG A 186 -5.28 9.68 -2.66
CA ARG A 186 -6.58 10.17 -3.15
C ARG A 186 -7.49 9.03 -3.62
N HIS A 187 -6.92 7.94 -4.14
CA HIS A 187 -7.65 6.80 -4.68
C HIS A 187 -7.89 5.67 -3.66
N GLU A 188 -7.57 5.89 -2.38
CA GLU A 188 -7.64 4.85 -1.34
C GLU A 188 -9.04 4.24 -1.21
N VAL A 189 -10.10 5.02 -1.43
CA VAL A 189 -11.48 4.53 -1.39
C VAL A 189 -11.75 3.51 -2.50
N GLY A 190 -11.33 3.81 -3.74
CA GLY A 190 -11.50 2.89 -4.87
C GLY A 190 -10.64 1.65 -4.72
N TRP A 191 -9.39 1.79 -4.29
CA TRP A 191 -8.49 0.66 -4.05
C TRP A 191 -9.02 -0.27 -2.95
N ASN A 192 -9.59 0.27 -1.87
CA ASN A 192 -10.21 -0.53 -0.80
C ASN A 192 -11.51 -1.22 -1.22
N ALA A 193 -12.19 -0.69 -2.24
CA ALA A 193 -13.39 -1.28 -2.82
C ALA A 193 -13.09 -2.47 -3.76
N THR A 194 -11.82 -2.72 -4.09
CA THR A 194 -11.43 -3.83 -4.98
C THR A 194 -11.75 -5.21 -4.37
N ARG A 195 -12.12 -6.16 -5.25
CA ARG A 195 -12.57 -7.51 -4.90
C ARG A 195 -12.06 -8.52 -5.94
N PRO A 196 -11.33 -9.58 -5.54
CA PRO A 196 -10.82 -9.83 -4.19
C PRO A 196 -9.68 -8.86 -3.85
N ALA A 197 -9.51 -8.56 -2.56
CA ALA A 197 -8.50 -7.60 -2.09
C ALA A 197 -7.09 -8.00 -2.57
N GLY A 198 -6.39 -7.04 -3.18
CA GLY A 198 -5.05 -7.24 -3.74
C GLY A 198 -4.98 -7.80 -5.16
N ASN A 199 -6.10 -8.12 -5.82
CA ASN A 199 -6.08 -8.61 -7.22
C ASN A 199 -5.63 -7.52 -8.21
N GLU A 200 -6.21 -6.32 -8.10
CA GLU A 200 -5.81 -5.18 -8.94
C GLU A 200 -4.35 -4.77 -8.68
N VAL A 201 -3.87 -4.94 -7.44
CA VAL A 201 -2.47 -4.70 -7.08
C VAL A 201 -1.54 -5.70 -7.77
N ASP A 202 -1.92 -6.98 -7.78
CA ASP A 202 -1.19 -8.05 -8.48
C ASP A 202 -1.13 -7.78 -9.99
N GLN A 203 -2.25 -7.40 -10.60
CA GLN A 203 -2.32 -6.99 -12.00
C GLN A 203 -1.43 -5.78 -12.29
N LEU A 204 -1.47 -4.74 -11.45
CA LEU A 204 -0.59 -3.57 -11.60
C LEU A 204 0.89 -3.97 -11.51
N MET A 205 1.27 -4.83 -10.56
CA MET A 205 2.66 -5.32 -10.45
C MET A 205 3.08 -6.13 -11.67
N GLN A 206 2.19 -6.95 -12.24
CA GLN A 206 2.45 -7.69 -13.48
C GLN A 206 2.64 -6.74 -14.68
N VAL A 207 1.80 -5.72 -14.80
CA VAL A 207 1.93 -4.69 -15.85
C VAL A 207 3.25 -3.92 -15.70
N MET A 208 3.66 -3.61 -14.46
CA MET A 208 4.95 -3.00 -14.15
C MET A 208 6.15 -3.90 -14.49
N HIS A 209 6.02 -5.21 -14.28
CA HIS A 209 7.03 -6.20 -14.69
C HIS A 209 7.16 -6.24 -16.22
N ASN A 210 6.04 -6.43 -16.93
CA ASN A 210 6.01 -6.43 -18.40
C ASN A 210 6.54 -5.12 -19.00
N PHE A 211 6.27 -3.98 -18.35
CA PHE A 211 6.85 -2.69 -18.72
C PHE A 211 8.38 -2.74 -18.64
N ALA A 212 8.95 -3.25 -17.54
CA ALA A 212 10.40 -3.39 -17.42
C ALA A 212 11.00 -4.33 -18.47
N ASP A 213 10.33 -5.43 -18.83
CA ASP A 213 10.74 -6.33 -19.91
C ASP A 213 10.84 -5.61 -21.25
N VAL A 214 9.85 -4.77 -21.58
CA VAL A 214 9.81 -3.97 -22.81
C VAL A 214 10.95 -2.94 -22.82
N ILE A 215 11.16 -2.23 -21.71
CA ILE A 215 12.25 -1.26 -21.61
C ILE A 215 13.61 -1.95 -21.67
N SER A 216 13.77 -3.11 -21.03
CA SER A 216 15.01 -3.90 -21.11
C SER A 216 15.35 -4.27 -22.54
N ARG A 217 14.36 -4.73 -23.31
CA ARG A 217 14.50 -5.04 -24.74
C ARG A 217 14.91 -3.83 -25.56
N SER A 218 14.28 -2.69 -25.31
CA SER A 218 14.61 -1.43 -26.00
C SER A 218 16.04 -0.98 -25.70
N LEU A 219 16.48 -1.07 -24.44
CA LEU A 219 17.87 -0.76 -24.07
C LEU A 219 18.86 -1.70 -24.76
N ASP A 220 18.59 -3.01 -24.77
CA ASP A 220 19.43 -3.99 -25.47
C ASP A 220 19.52 -3.70 -26.97
N TYR A 221 18.39 -3.38 -27.61
CA TYR A 221 18.34 -2.96 -29.02
C TYR A 221 19.22 -1.74 -29.28
N HIS A 222 19.08 -0.67 -28.49
CA HIS A 222 19.85 0.56 -28.69
C HIS A 222 21.35 0.41 -28.43
N ILE A 223 21.76 -0.52 -27.56
CA ILE A 223 23.17 -0.87 -27.36
C ILE A 223 23.70 -1.57 -28.62
N LYS A 224 22.96 -2.55 -29.14
CA LYS A 224 23.35 -3.33 -30.34
C LYS A 224 23.40 -2.47 -31.60
N ASP A 225 22.48 -1.52 -31.73
CA ASP A 225 22.44 -0.55 -32.84
C ASP A 225 23.55 0.53 -32.72
N GLY A 226 24.29 0.56 -31.60
CA GLY A 226 25.38 1.51 -31.37
C GLY A 226 24.92 2.94 -31.07
N LEU A 227 23.61 3.16 -30.88
CA LEU A 227 23.04 4.47 -30.53
C LEU A 227 23.37 4.89 -29.10
N ILE A 228 23.57 3.93 -28.20
CA ILE A 228 23.97 4.18 -26.81
C ILE A 228 25.17 3.32 -26.41
N LEU A 229 26.08 3.90 -25.62
CA LEU A 229 27.13 3.14 -24.95
C LEU A 229 26.51 2.36 -23.79
N TYR A 230 26.95 1.11 -23.59
CA TYR A 230 26.43 0.24 -22.53
C TYR A 230 26.54 0.86 -21.11
N HIS A 231 27.53 1.72 -20.87
CA HIS A 231 27.66 2.44 -19.59
C HIS A 231 26.57 3.48 -19.32
N GLY A 232 25.91 3.98 -20.37
CA GLY A 232 24.81 4.96 -20.28
C GLY A 232 23.42 4.34 -20.44
N ALA A 233 23.33 3.01 -20.61
CA ALA A 233 22.08 2.28 -20.81
C ALA A 233 21.36 2.04 -19.47
N SER A 234 20.89 3.12 -18.86
CA SER A 234 20.09 3.08 -17.63
C SER A 234 19.00 4.13 -17.66
N ILE A 235 17.82 3.79 -17.13
CA ILE A 235 16.72 4.72 -16.93
C ILE A 235 16.37 4.71 -15.44
N GLN A 236 16.36 5.88 -14.82
CA GLN A 236 15.99 6.05 -13.42
C GLN A 236 14.93 7.15 -13.29
N ILE A 237 13.83 6.82 -12.63
CA ILE A 237 12.69 7.70 -12.41
C ILE A 237 12.29 7.59 -10.95
N LEU A 238 12.37 8.71 -10.23
CA LEU A 238 12.03 8.79 -8.80
C LEU A 238 10.81 9.69 -8.62
N ARG A 239 9.77 9.18 -7.97
CA ARG A 239 8.55 9.92 -7.65
C ARG A 239 8.12 9.65 -6.21
N GLN A 240 7.08 10.36 -5.77
CA GLN A 240 6.62 10.34 -4.39
C GLN A 240 6.12 8.97 -3.94
N TYR A 241 5.43 8.22 -4.80
CA TYR A 241 4.78 6.95 -4.44
C TYR A 241 5.44 5.72 -5.07
N VAL A 242 6.12 5.89 -6.20
CA VAL A 242 6.82 4.82 -6.92
C VAL A 242 8.18 5.31 -7.43
N GLU A 243 9.15 4.43 -7.35
CA GLU A 243 10.49 4.66 -7.89
C GLU A 243 10.92 3.46 -8.73
N PHE A 244 11.58 3.75 -9.83
CA PHE A 244 11.99 2.78 -10.82
C PHE A 244 13.42 3.06 -11.26
N LYS A 245 14.23 2.01 -11.35
CA LYS A 245 15.51 2.02 -12.03
C LYS A 245 15.65 0.74 -12.83
N ILE A 246 16.11 0.87 -14.06
CA ILE A 246 16.55 -0.25 -14.89
C ILE A 246 17.95 0.06 -15.42
N GLU A 247 18.82 -0.93 -15.35
CA GLU A 247 20.21 -0.82 -15.78
C GLU A 247 20.62 -2.08 -16.54
N THR A 248 21.20 -1.91 -17.72
CA THR A 248 21.70 -3.02 -18.51
C THR A 248 23.10 -3.44 -18.05
N GLN A 249 23.30 -4.73 -17.83
CA GLN A 249 24.59 -5.32 -17.49
C GLN A 249 25.21 -5.99 -18.71
N TRP A 250 26.54 -5.84 -18.82
CA TRP A 250 27.33 -6.57 -19.79
C TRP A 250 28.00 -7.75 -19.10
N VAL A 251 27.77 -8.97 -19.60
CA VAL A 251 28.23 -10.21 -18.95
C VAL A 251 29.73 -10.23 -18.67
N TYR A 252 30.55 -9.64 -19.56
CA TYR A 252 32.00 -9.62 -19.40
C TYR A 252 32.52 -8.51 -18.48
N SER A 253 31.67 -7.55 -18.08
CA SER A 253 32.03 -6.43 -17.21
C SER A 253 30.85 -6.06 -16.30
N LEU A 254 30.61 -6.95 -15.33
CA LEU A 254 29.52 -6.80 -14.35
C LEU A 254 29.82 -5.69 -13.34
N LYS A 255 28.80 -4.89 -13.01
CA LYS A 255 28.86 -3.85 -11.99
C LYS A 255 28.02 -4.22 -10.77
N ASN A 256 28.39 -3.68 -9.61
CA ASN A 256 27.53 -3.75 -8.44
C ASN A 256 26.30 -2.85 -8.66
N ILE A 257 25.14 -3.30 -8.20
CA ILE A 257 23.91 -2.52 -8.27
C ILE A 257 23.51 -2.16 -6.84
N GLU A 258 23.30 -0.86 -6.63
CA GLU A 258 22.71 -0.33 -5.40
C GLU A 258 21.55 0.58 -5.80
N PHE A 259 20.38 0.34 -5.19
CA PHE A 259 19.17 1.10 -5.46
C PHE A 259 18.44 1.41 -4.15
N PRO A 260 18.11 2.68 -3.86
CA PRO A 260 18.57 3.89 -4.57
C PRO A 260 20.09 4.12 -4.38
N ASP A 261 20.70 4.88 -5.29
CA ASP A 261 22.14 5.18 -5.23
C ASP A 261 22.50 6.07 -4.01
N ASN A 262 23.74 5.99 -3.54
CA ASN A 262 24.22 6.61 -2.30
C ASN A 262 24.15 8.14 -2.30
N THR A 263 24.09 8.75 -3.48
CA THR A 263 24.06 10.20 -3.69
C THR A 263 22.64 10.75 -3.89
N VAL A 264 21.67 9.86 -4.08
CA VAL A 264 20.32 10.23 -4.48
C VAL A 264 19.53 10.67 -3.26
N LYS A 265 18.92 11.86 -3.37
CA LYS A 265 17.97 12.38 -2.40
C LYS A 265 16.54 12.05 -2.83
N ASP A 266 15.70 11.71 -1.87
CA ASP A 266 14.27 11.49 -2.07
C ASP A 266 13.55 12.82 -2.39
N SER A 267 12.27 12.77 -2.76
CA SER A 267 11.42 13.95 -3.00
C SER A 267 11.39 14.92 -1.81
N ASP A 268 11.63 14.42 -0.60
CA ASP A 268 11.67 15.19 0.65
C ASP A 268 13.09 15.70 1.00
N GLY A 269 14.08 15.51 0.11
CA GLY A 269 15.45 16.00 0.28
C GLY A 269 16.36 15.16 1.21
N ARG A 270 15.86 14.06 1.79
CA ARG A 270 16.64 13.09 2.59
C ARG A 270 17.41 12.12 1.70
N LEU A 271 18.47 11.49 2.21
CA LEU A 271 19.16 10.42 1.47
C LEU A 271 18.19 9.25 1.26
N ALA A 272 17.89 8.92 -0.01
CA ALA A 272 16.90 7.90 -0.37
C ALA A 272 17.26 6.52 0.19
N LYS A 273 18.54 6.28 0.52
CA LYS A 273 19.03 5.05 1.15
C LYS A 273 18.53 4.86 2.59
N GLU A 274 18.21 5.94 3.30
CA GLU A 274 17.69 5.87 4.68
C GLU A 274 16.27 5.28 4.72
N SER A 275 15.50 5.41 3.63
CA SER A 275 14.20 4.80 3.44
C SER A 275 14.25 3.38 2.86
N GLY A 276 15.44 2.75 2.87
CA GLY A 276 15.67 1.36 2.47
C GLY A 276 16.40 1.23 1.14
N PHE A 277 17.12 0.12 0.95
CA PHE A 277 17.95 -0.14 -0.23
C PHE A 277 17.96 -1.62 -0.63
N ILE A 278 18.13 -1.89 -1.91
CA ILE A 278 18.52 -3.18 -2.48
C ILE A 278 19.98 -3.07 -2.95
N LYS A 279 20.78 -4.07 -2.61
CA LYS A 279 22.18 -4.18 -3.03
C LYS A 279 22.48 -5.56 -3.60
N LEU A 280 22.97 -5.57 -4.84
CA LEU A 280 23.50 -6.74 -5.53
C LEU A 280 25.00 -6.56 -5.73
N THR A 281 25.75 -7.60 -5.39
CA THR A 281 27.19 -7.64 -5.69
C THR A 281 27.42 -8.22 -7.08
N ARG A 282 28.54 -7.87 -7.70
CA ARG A 282 28.99 -8.46 -8.97
C ARG A 282 29.04 -10.00 -8.91
N ASP A 283 29.39 -10.55 -7.76
CA ASP A 283 29.51 -11.99 -7.53
C ASP A 283 28.13 -12.64 -7.44
N THR A 284 27.13 -11.93 -6.89
CA THR A 284 25.71 -12.34 -6.95
C THR A 284 25.23 -12.39 -8.40
N ILE A 285 25.60 -11.40 -9.21
CA ILE A 285 25.14 -11.28 -10.59
C ILE A 285 25.81 -12.35 -11.48
N SER A 286 27.08 -12.66 -11.27
CA SER A 286 27.77 -13.71 -12.03
C SER A 286 27.22 -15.11 -11.74
N ALA A 287 26.67 -15.34 -10.54
CA ALA A 287 26.04 -16.60 -10.17
C ALA A 287 24.79 -16.95 -11.01
N THR A 288 24.23 -15.99 -11.75
CA THR A 288 23.11 -16.23 -12.69
C THR A 288 23.47 -17.12 -13.88
N ASN A 289 24.77 -17.33 -14.15
CA ASN A 289 25.29 -18.04 -15.32
C ASN A 289 24.74 -17.50 -16.66
N ALA A 290 24.40 -16.21 -16.72
CA ALA A 290 23.85 -15.56 -17.90
C ALA A 290 24.81 -15.57 -19.12
N SER A 291 26.11 -15.81 -18.90
CA SER A 291 27.13 -15.86 -19.95
C SER A 291 26.94 -16.96 -20.99
N ALA A 292 26.23 -18.04 -20.64
CA ALA A 292 25.89 -19.08 -21.60
C ALA A 292 24.70 -18.71 -22.50
N ILE A 293 24.01 -17.61 -22.21
CA ILE A 293 22.61 -17.39 -22.60
C ILE A 293 22.42 -16.06 -23.33
N THR A 294 23.12 -14.99 -22.92
CA THR A 294 23.04 -13.67 -23.54
C THR A 294 24.34 -12.87 -23.37
N VAL A 295 24.51 -11.80 -24.15
CA VAL A 295 25.62 -10.84 -24.04
C VAL A 295 25.24 -9.68 -23.10
N PHE A 296 23.99 -9.24 -23.16
CA PHE A 296 23.45 -8.15 -22.34
C PHE A 296 22.13 -8.58 -21.70
N PHE A 297 21.87 -8.11 -20.48
CA PHE A 297 20.60 -8.33 -19.79
C PHE A 297 20.28 -7.14 -18.89
N GLY A 298 18.98 -6.87 -18.71
CA GLY A 298 18.51 -5.81 -17.83
C GLY A 298 18.33 -6.29 -16.40
N ILE A 299 18.61 -5.43 -15.43
CA ILE A 299 18.16 -5.61 -14.05
C ILE A 299 17.26 -4.42 -13.72
N SER A 300 16.01 -4.70 -13.32
CA SER A 300 15.09 -3.66 -12.88
C SER A 300 14.82 -3.75 -11.37
N THR A 301 14.75 -2.58 -10.75
CA THR A 301 14.42 -2.40 -9.34
C THR A 301 13.28 -1.41 -9.20
N PHE A 302 12.28 -1.78 -8.43
CA PHE A 302 11.14 -0.94 -8.07
C PHE A 302 11.08 -0.73 -6.56
N ARG A 303 10.65 0.46 -6.13
CA ARG A 303 10.26 0.74 -4.75
C ARG A 303 8.90 1.40 -4.73
N TYR A 304 7.92 0.72 -4.13
CA TYR A 304 6.57 1.21 -3.92
C TYR A 304 6.40 1.65 -2.47
N LYS A 305 6.10 2.94 -2.26
CA LYS A 305 6.00 3.55 -0.93
C LYS A 305 4.59 3.42 -0.33
N SER A 306 3.54 3.51 -1.15
CA SER A 306 2.13 3.48 -0.71
C SER A 306 1.44 2.12 -0.91
N LEU A 307 2.01 1.23 -1.72
CA LEU A 307 1.40 -0.04 -2.12
C LEU A 307 1.21 -1.04 -0.96
N SER A 308 1.95 -0.88 0.12
CA SER A 308 1.92 -1.77 1.29
C SER A 308 0.54 -1.92 1.91
N ARG A 309 -0.27 -0.84 1.93
CA ARG A 309 -1.63 -0.83 2.49
C ARG A 309 -2.63 -1.62 1.65
N LEU A 310 -2.34 -1.83 0.37
CA LEU A 310 -3.24 -2.43 -0.60
C LEU A 310 -3.03 -3.95 -0.73
N ILE A 311 -1.92 -4.46 -0.20
CA ILE A 311 -1.59 -5.90 -0.22
C ILE A 311 -2.35 -6.58 0.93
N PRO A 312 -3.04 -7.70 0.68
CA PRO A 312 -3.76 -8.43 1.72
C PRO A 312 -2.79 -8.93 2.80
N GLY A 313 -3.25 -9.01 4.05
CA GLY A 313 -2.42 -9.46 5.16
C GLY A 313 -1.97 -10.93 5.05
N PHE A 314 -0.82 -11.22 5.66
CA PHE A 314 -0.27 -12.56 5.77
C PHE A 314 -0.99 -13.36 6.86
N ASP A 315 -1.31 -14.62 6.54
CA ASP A 315 -1.98 -15.61 7.41
C ASP A 315 -3.46 -15.29 7.73
N LYS A 316 -4.36 -15.87 6.93
CA LYS A 316 -5.82 -15.77 7.14
C LYS A 316 -6.34 -16.65 8.29
N THR A 317 -5.50 -17.50 8.89
CA THR A 317 -5.93 -18.44 9.95
C THR A 317 -6.00 -17.78 11.33
N ARG A 318 -5.28 -16.68 11.54
CA ARG A 318 -5.39 -15.86 12.75
C ARG A 318 -6.63 -14.96 12.68
N ASN A 319 -7.25 -14.70 13.84
CA ASN A 319 -8.37 -13.74 13.97
C ASN A 319 -8.01 -12.32 13.48
N ARG A 320 -6.71 -11.98 13.42
CA ARG A 320 -6.20 -10.75 12.80
C ARG A 320 -4.97 -11.10 11.95
N PRO A 321 -5.02 -10.90 10.62
CA PRO A 321 -3.87 -11.17 9.75
C PRO A 321 -2.78 -10.11 9.95
N ASN A 322 -1.52 -10.51 9.74
CA ASN A 322 -0.38 -9.60 9.84
C ASN A 322 -0.42 -8.61 8.68
N GLN A 323 -0.25 -7.32 8.96
CA GLN A 323 -0.29 -6.27 7.93
C GLN A 323 1.11 -5.97 7.37
N VAL A 324 1.16 -5.56 6.09
CA VAL A 324 2.37 -5.10 5.43
C VAL A 324 2.54 -3.61 5.74
N ASN A 325 3.52 -3.27 6.57
CA ASN A 325 3.74 -1.89 7.01
C ASN A 325 5.02 -1.24 6.44
N SER A 326 5.76 -1.98 5.63
CA SER A 326 6.99 -1.49 5.02
C SER A 326 6.83 -1.21 3.53
N PRO A 327 7.63 -0.30 2.93
CA PRO A 327 7.73 -0.16 1.49
C PRO A 327 7.98 -1.51 0.80
N VAL A 328 7.33 -1.72 -0.34
CA VAL A 328 7.47 -2.93 -1.14
C VAL A 328 8.57 -2.70 -2.16
N MET A 329 9.56 -3.59 -2.20
CA MET A 329 10.67 -3.51 -3.13
C MET A 329 10.59 -4.68 -4.12
N ALA A 330 10.77 -4.45 -5.41
CA ALA A 330 10.80 -5.52 -6.40
C ALA A 330 12.11 -5.50 -7.18
N LEU A 331 12.64 -6.67 -7.49
CA LEU A 331 13.85 -6.88 -8.25
C LEU A 331 13.59 -7.97 -9.30
N TYR A 332 13.81 -7.63 -10.57
CA TYR A 332 13.64 -8.56 -11.68
C TYR A 332 14.88 -8.61 -12.57
N PHE A 333 15.16 -9.80 -13.08
CA PHE A 333 16.19 -10.06 -14.08
C PHE A 333 15.53 -10.25 -15.44
N HIS A 334 15.98 -9.50 -16.43
CA HIS A 334 15.46 -9.49 -17.80
C HIS A 334 16.47 -10.15 -18.72
N ILE A 335 16.51 -11.48 -18.69
CA ILE A 335 17.44 -12.29 -19.46
C ILE A 335 16.69 -12.88 -20.66
N GLN A 336 17.17 -12.57 -21.86
CA GLN A 336 16.62 -13.12 -23.10
C GLN A 336 17.59 -14.14 -23.71
N PRO A 337 17.15 -15.35 -24.04
CA PRO A 337 18.02 -16.36 -24.64
C PRO A 337 18.41 -16.00 -26.09
N LEU A 338 19.64 -16.36 -26.46
CA LEU A 338 20.18 -16.21 -27.83
C LEU A 338 19.42 -17.02 -28.90
N SER A 339 18.70 -18.07 -28.49
CA SER A 339 17.95 -18.95 -29.39
C SER A 339 16.68 -19.49 -28.72
N GLY A 340 15.53 -18.93 -29.07
CA GLY A 340 14.21 -19.33 -28.58
C GLY A 340 13.44 -18.19 -27.92
N ASP A 341 12.12 -18.34 -27.84
CA ASP A 341 11.23 -17.40 -27.16
C ASP A 341 10.93 -17.98 -25.76
N GLY A 342 11.56 -17.43 -24.72
CA GLY A 342 11.39 -17.91 -23.35
C GLY A 342 12.11 -17.04 -22.32
N ASN A 343 11.41 -16.67 -21.25
CA ASN A 343 11.99 -15.95 -20.12
C ASN A 343 12.63 -16.96 -19.15
N ILE A 344 13.86 -16.68 -18.71
CA ILE A 344 14.59 -17.56 -17.78
C ILE A 344 14.45 -17.01 -16.36
N GLU A 345 13.86 -17.82 -15.48
CA GLU A 345 13.73 -17.49 -14.07
C GLU A 345 15.06 -17.77 -13.34
N VAL A 346 15.68 -16.69 -12.87
CA VAL A 346 16.87 -16.76 -12.02
C VAL A 346 16.45 -17.24 -10.62
N SER A 347 17.09 -18.29 -10.11
CA SER A 347 16.87 -18.78 -8.76
C SER A 347 18.18 -19.19 -8.07
N ASN A 348 18.17 -19.21 -6.73
CA ASN A 348 19.26 -19.74 -5.89
C ASN A 348 20.61 -19.02 -6.06
N LEU A 349 20.60 -17.70 -5.89
CA LEU A 349 21.79 -16.86 -5.95
C LEU A 349 22.66 -17.01 -4.70
N SER A 350 23.97 -17.20 -4.92
CA SER A 350 25.00 -17.20 -3.89
C SER A 350 26.22 -16.40 -4.40
N PRO A 351 26.58 -15.25 -3.79
CA PRO A 351 26.04 -14.66 -2.55
C PRO A 351 24.63 -14.06 -2.70
N PRO A 352 23.82 -14.01 -1.62
CA PRO A 352 22.42 -13.58 -1.66
C PRO A 352 22.26 -12.07 -1.86
N ILE A 353 21.08 -11.67 -2.31
CA ILE A 353 20.67 -10.26 -2.47
C ILE A 353 20.48 -9.63 -1.09
N LEU A 354 21.03 -8.43 -0.89
CA LEU A 354 20.86 -7.70 0.36
C LEU A 354 19.73 -6.68 0.22
N VAL A 355 18.73 -6.78 1.10
CA VAL A 355 17.56 -5.89 1.11
C VAL A 355 17.44 -5.25 2.49
N SER A 356 17.32 -3.93 2.53
CA SER A 356 17.12 -3.15 3.74
C SER A 356 15.84 -2.34 3.62
N VAL A 357 14.99 -2.38 4.63
CA VAL A 357 13.76 -1.58 4.66
C VAL A 357 13.59 -0.95 6.05
N PRO A 358 13.12 0.31 6.15
CA PRO A 358 12.83 0.97 7.42
C PRO A 358 11.62 0.34 8.09
N ILE A 359 11.69 0.13 9.41
CA ILE A 359 10.62 -0.50 10.21
C ILE A 359 10.57 0.15 11.59
N HIS A 360 9.38 0.28 12.17
CA HIS A 360 9.20 0.36 13.62
C HIS A 360 8.50 -0.95 14.09
N ASN A 361 9.21 -1.79 14.84
CA ASN A 361 8.81 -3.07 15.44
C ASN A 361 8.56 -4.31 14.56
N VAL A 362 8.74 -5.51 15.12
CA VAL A 362 9.31 -6.70 14.45
C VAL A 362 8.31 -7.84 14.23
N SER A 363 8.30 -8.41 13.00
CA SER A 363 8.44 -9.86 12.71
C SER A 363 8.57 -10.08 11.20
N MET A 364 9.79 -9.92 10.67
CA MET A 364 10.06 -9.88 9.23
C MET A 364 9.96 -11.26 8.58
N ILE A 365 8.98 -11.42 7.68
CA ILE A 365 8.78 -12.61 6.83
C ILE A 365 9.00 -12.15 5.39
N GLU A 366 9.72 -12.97 4.61
CA GLU A 366 9.89 -12.76 3.18
C GLU A 366 8.54 -12.96 2.46
N ILE A 367 8.36 -12.20 1.37
CA ILE A 367 7.42 -12.58 0.33
C ILE A 367 8.26 -13.21 -0.78
N SER A 368 8.04 -14.49 -1.04
CA SER A 368 8.10 -15.02 -2.40
C SER A 368 6.67 -15.45 -2.70
N SER A 369 6.09 -15.21 -3.87
CA SER A 369 6.69 -15.03 -5.19
C SER A 369 5.62 -14.43 -6.12
N LEU A 370 6.02 -13.53 -7.02
CA LEU A 370 5.17 -12.95 -8.06
C LEU A 370 4.92 -13.93 -9.22
N ILE A 371 4.63 -15.21 -8.96
CA ILE A 371 4.53 -16.23 -10.02
C ILE A 371 3.35 -17.20 -9.86
N ARG A 372 2.64 -17.26 -8.71
CA ARG A 372 1.48 -18.18 -8.57
C ARG A 372 0.32 -17.56 -7.81
N LYS A 373 -0.84 -17.45 -8.46
CA LYS A 373 -2.12 -17.25 -7.76
C LYS A 373 -2.47 -18.53 -6.98
N PRO A 374 -2.98 -18.40 -5.74
CA PRO A 374 -3.17 -17.18 -4.94
C PRO A 374 -1.86 -16.71 -4.27
N TRP A 375 -1.80 -15.42 -3.85
CA TRP A 375 -0.72 -14.82 -3.05
C TRP A 375 -0.11 -15.84 -2.08
N SER A 376 1.07 -16.35 -2.43
CA SER A 376 1.86 -17.23 -1.58
C SER A 376 2.93 -16.39 -0.92
N TRP A 377 3.28 -16.76 0.32
CA TRP A 377 4.26 -16.07 1.13
C TRP A 377 5.28 -17.12 1.55
N TYR A 378 6.57 -16.85 1.38
CA TYR A 378 7.63 -17.83 1.52
C TYR A 378 8.71 -17.33 2.47
N ARG A 379 9.29 -18.23 3.28
CA ARG A 379 10.29 -17.90 4.32
C ARG A 379 11.71 -18.38 3.95
N GLY A 380 12.22 -17.95 2.81
CA GLY A 380 13.58 -18.16 2.31
C GLY A 380 14.60 -17.03 2.58
N CYS A 381 14.21 -15.78 2.88
CA CYS A 381 15.17 -14.74 3.26
C CYS A 381 15.59 -14.90 4.72
N GLN A 382 16.88 -14.78 4.97
CA GLN A 382 17.45 -14.77 6.31
C GLN A 382 17.62 -13.33 6.81
N LYS A 383 17.15 -13.06 8.04
CA LYS A 383 17.39 -11.79 8.73
C LYS A 383 18.85 -11.69 9.18
N LEU A 384 19.57 -10.66 8.73
CA LEU A 384 20.99 -10.43 9.09
C LEU A 384 21.13 -9.50 10.29
N ARG A 385 20.53 -8.30 10.22
CA ARG A 385 20.74 -7.24 11.21
C ARG A 385 19.47 -6.42 11.42
N TYR A 386 19.26 -5.96 12.65
CA TYR A 386 18.17 -5.05 13.02
C TYR A 386 18.70 -3.93 13.90
N THR A 387 18.30 -2.70 13.61
CA THR A 387 18.76 -1.47 14.28
C THR A 387 17.65 -0.75 15.05
N GLY A 388 16.50 -1.40 15.27
CA GLY A 388 15.29 -0.76 15.83
C GLY A 388 14.47 -0.01 14.78
N HIS A 389 15.14 0.68 13.85
CA HIS A 389 14.53 1.53 12.82
C HIS A 389 14.67 0.97 11.40
N SER A 390 15.56 0.00 11.16
CA SER A 390 15.69 -0.69 9.89
C SER A 390 16.07 -2.17 10.09
N GLY A 391 15.56 -3.02 9.19
CA GLY A 391 15.90 -4.43 9.11
C GLY A 391 16.62 -4.74 7.81
N VAL A 392 17.70 -5.53 7.88
CA VAL A 392 18.46 -6.01 6.72
C VAL A 392 18.27 -7.52 6.58
N CYS A 393 17.86 -7.96 5.39
CA CYS A 393 17.68 -9.35 5.00
C CYS A 393 18.63 -9.76 3.87
N ALA A 394 18.95 -11.05 3.85
CA ALA A 394 19.64 -11.74 2.77
C ALA A 394 18.66 -12.70 2.08
N CYS A 395 18.42 -12.49 0.79
CA CYS A 395 17.43 -13.24 0.01
C CYS A 395 18.11 -13.99 -1.15
N PRO A 396 17.94 -15.32 -1.27
CA PRO A 396 18.59 -16.11 -2.31
C PRO A 396 17.86 -16.05 -3.65
N GLN A 397 16.61 -15.61 -3.70
CA GLN A 397 15.81 -15.54 -4.92
C GLN A 397 15.44 -14.09 -5.25
N PRO A 398 15.48 -13.68 -6.53
CA PRO A 398 14.89 -12.41 -6.95
C PRO A 398 13.37 -12.46 -6.87
N GLY A 399 12.75 -11.30 -6.73
CA GLY A 399 11.31 -11.19 -6.61
C GLY A 399 10.87 -9.90 -5.91
N VAL A 400 9.71 -9.96 -5.27
CA VAL A 400 9.11 -8.86 -4.53
C VAL A 400 9.34 -9.05 -3.03
N PHE A 401 10.11 -8.16 -2.43
CA PHE A 401 10.45 -8.16 -1.02
C PHE A 401 9.63 -7.13 -0.27
N THR A 402 9.09 -7.52 0.88
CA THR A 402 8.56 -6.58 1.88
C THR A 402 8.72 -7.19 3.25
N ILE A 403 8.48 -6.38 4.26
CA ILE A 403 8.56 -6.75 5.66
C ILE A 403 7.18 -6.59 6.28
N ILE A 404 6.64 -7.69 6.75
CA ILE A 404 5.47 -7.66 7.62
C ILE A 404 5.91 -7.45 9.07
N THR A 405 5.03 -6.85 9.86
CA THR A 405 5.24 -6.67 11.30
C THR A 405 4.00 -7.19 12.02
N ASP A 406 4.21 -7.98 13.08
CA ASP A 406 3.12 -8.35 13.98
C ASP A 406 2.85 -7.14 14.90
N MET A 407 1.91 -6.29 14.51
CA MET A 407 1.47 -5.15 15.34
C MET A 407 0.61 -5.59 16.53
N PHE A 408 0.24 -6.88 16.63
CA PHE A 408 -0.66 -7.43 17.64
C PHE A 408 -0.04 -8.58 18.44
N ASP A 409 1.29 -8.67 18.50
CA ASP A 409 1.93 -9.64 19.38
C ASP A 409 1.71 -9.22 20.85
N ASP A 410 0.77 -9.90 21.51
CA ASP A 410 0.46 -9.71 22.93
C ASP A 410 1.66 -10.03 23.84
N ASN A 411 2.72 -10.70 23.33
CA ASN A 411 3.97 -10.94 24.04
C ASN A 411 5.02 -9.82 23.88
N TRP A 412 4.65 -8.68 23.30
CA TRP A 412 5.57 -7.56 23.11
C TRP A 412 5.88 -6.84 24.44
N ASP A 413 6.97 -7.24 25.10
CA ASP A 413 7.55 -6.50 26.21
C ASP A 413 8.25 -5.25 25.67
N LYS A 414 7.65 -4.09 25.92
CA LYS A 414 8.01 -2.82 25.28
C LYS A 414 9.41 -2.32 25.63
N GLY A 415 10.13 -2.97 26.56
CA GLY A 415 11.46 -2.55 27.03
C GLY A 415 11.49 -1.11 27.55
N ASP A 416 10.32 -0.48 27.67
CA ASP A 416 10.13 0.93 27.92
C ASP A 416 10.25 1.06 29.43
N LYS A 417 11.41 1.56 29.87
CA LYS A 417 11.60 1.86 31.28
C LYS A 417 10.55 2.88 31.66
N ARG A 418 9.56 2.41 32.41
CA ARG A 418 8.44 3.17 32.99
C ARG A 418 8.82 4.63 33.22
N PRO A 419 8.03 5.62 32.75
CA PRO A 419 8.29 7.02 33.03
C PRO A 419 8.21 7.25 34.54
N LYS A 420 9.37 7.22 35.20
CA LYS A 420 9.55 7.54 36.63
C LYS A 420 9.17 8.99 36.97
N LEU A 421 8.85 9.79 35.95
CA LEU A 421 8.48 11.19 36.06
C LEU A 421 7.15 11.37 36.83
N MET A 422 6.17 10.48 36.63
CA MET A 422 4.85 10.62 37.25
C MET A 422 4.88 10.35 38.76
N ASN A 423 5.83 9.53 39.25
CA ASN A 423 5.99 9.26 40.67
C ASN A 423 6.53 10.48 41.45
N PHE A 424 7.41 11.29 40.84
CA PHE A 424 7.97 12.47 41.51
C PHE A 424 6.90 13.52 41.82
N ALA A 425 5.99 13.77 40.87
CA ALA A 425 4.90 14.73 41.06
C ALA A 425 3.93 14.28 42.18
N THR A 426 3.66 12.97 42.30
CA THR A 426 2.80 12.41 43.36
C THR A 426 3.43 12.52 44.75
N TYR A 427 4.74 12.23 44.89
CA TYR A 427 5.43 12.33 46.18
C TYR A 427 5.58 13.79 46.66
N PHE A 428 5.95 14.71 45.76
CA PHE A 428 6.10 16.12 46.12
C PHE A 428 4.76 16.84 46.29
N GLY A 429 3.76 16.50 45.47
CA GLY A 429 2.39 17.02 45.61
C GLY A 429 1.79 16.65 46.97
N CYS A 430 2.04 15.44 47.48
CA CYS A 430 1.57 15.01 48.79
C CYS A 430 2.29 15.75 49.95
N ALA A 431 3.59 16.02 49.84
CA ALA A 431 4.36 16.74 50.86
C ALA A 431 3.95 18.21 51.03
N ILE A 432 3.52 18.88 49.94
CA ILE A 432 3.14 20.31 49.95
C ILE A 432 1.77 20.54 50.62
N THR A 433 0.94 19.50 50.81
CA THR A 433 -0.40 19.63 51.43
C THR A 433 -0.39 19.77 52.96
N SER A 434 0.79 19.76 53.59
CA SER A 434 0.92 19.79 55.06
C SER A 434 1.04 21.20 55.66
N THR A 435 1.01 22.27 54.86
CA THR A 435 1.11 23.65 55.36
C THR A 435 -0.25 24.33 55.43
N SER A 436 -0.52 24.95 56.57
CA SER A 436 -1.81 25.48 57.01
C SER A 436 -2.37 26.63 56.14
N THR A 437 -3.20 26.31 55.16
CA THR A 437 -4.10 27.27 54.50
C THR A 437 -5.50 26.65 54.34
N ALA A 438 -6.51 27.53 54.23
CA ALA A 438 -7.95 27.32 54.38
C ALA A 438 -8.49 25.89 54.09
N ALA A 439 -9.38 25.39 54.96
CA ALA A 439 -9.95 24.05 54.90
C ALA A 439 -10.58 23.64 53.54
N LEU A 440 -10.93 24.58 52.66
CA LEU A 440 -11.34 24.28 51.28
C LEU A 440 -10.19 23.75 50.41
N HIS A 441 -9.02 24.41 50.41
CA HIS A 441 -7.86 23.99 49.61
C HIS A 441 -7.32 22.61 50.06
N ARG A 442 -7.47 22.28 51.34
CA ARG A 442 -7.12 20.96 51.87
C ARG A 442 -7.97 19.86 51.25
N ASN A 443 -9.29 20.04 51.17
CA ASN A 443 -10.19 19.03 50.61
C ASN A 443 -10.02 18.89 49.09
N LEU A 444 -9.77 20.00 48.39
CA LEU A 444 -9.39 19.99 46.97
C LEU A 444 -8.10 19.18 46.73
N SER A 445 -7.08 19.41 47.55
CA SER A 445 -5.81 18.70 47.42
C SER A 445 -5.95 17.20 47.69
N VAL A 446 -6.80 16.81 48.64
CA VAL A 446 -7.07 15.40 48.97
C VAL A 446 -7.81 14.69 47.83
N SER A 447 -8.81 15.32 47.20
CA SER A 447 -9.54 14.72 46.09
C SER A 447 -8.65 14.49 44.86
N ILE A 448 -7.76 15.45 44.55
CA ILE A 448 -6.75 15.31 43.49
C ILE A 448 -5.78 14.17 43.80
N ALA A 449 -5.27 14.09 45.03
CA ALA A 449 -4.33 13.04 45.44
C ALA A 449 -4.95 11.63 45.33
N LEU A 450 -6.20 11.46 45.75
CA LEU A 450 -6.91 10.19 45.62
C LEU A 450 -7.18 9.82 44.15
N GLY A 451 -7.58 10.79 43.31
CA GLY A 451 -7.76 10.56 41.87
C GLY A 451 -6.47 10.10 41.17
N GLN A 452 -5.33 10.70 41.52
CA GLN A 452 -4.01 10.31 41.01
C GLN A 452 -3.60 8.91 41.47
N LEU A 453 -3.86 8.55 42.73
CA LEU A 453 -3.58 7.20 43.26
C LEU A 453 -4.43 6.15 42.55
N VAL A 454 -5.72 6.42 42.34
CA VAL A 454 -6.63 5.52 41.61
C VAL A 454 -6.17 5.35 40.15
N TYR A 455 -5.74 6.43 39.49
CA TYR A 455 -5.18 6.36 38.15
C TYR A 455 -3.91 5.50 38.12
N MET A 456 -2.99 5.70 39.07
CA MET A 456 -1.73 4.96 39.15
C MET A 456 -1.95 3.46 39.37
N ILE A 457 -2.90 3.07 40.23
CA ILE A 457 -3.21 1.66 40.48
C ILE A 457 -4.02 1.06 39.31
N GLY A 458 -4.90 1.84 38.68
CA GLY A 458 -5.83 1.38 37.67
C GLY A 458 -5.24 1.20 36.26
N ILE A 459 -4.16 1.93 35.93
CA ILE A 459 -3.58 1.93 34.57
C ILE A 459 -3.11 0.54 34.11
N ASP A 460 -2.63 -0.28 35.04
CA ASP A 460 -2.09 -1.61 34.75
C ASP A 460 -3.17 -2.72 34.78
N ARG A 461 -4.44 -2.39 35.01
CA ARG A 461 -5.54 -3.36 35.22
C ARG A 461 -6.53 -3.42 34.06
N TYR A 462 -6.03 -3.45 32.82
CA TYR A 462 -6.84 -3.51 31.60
C TYR A 462 -7.26 -4.94 31.20
N GLU A 463 -6.57 -5.98 31.70
CA GLU A 463 -6.79 -7.38 31.30
C GLU A 463 -8.15 -7.94 31.76
N THR A 464 -8.76 -7.38 32.80
CA THR A 464 -10.04 -7.84 33.34
C THR A 464 -11.11 -6.76 33.17
N PRO A 465 -12.15 -6.99 32.32
CA PRO A 465 -13.13 -5.97 31.98
C PRO A 465 -13.90 -5.43 33.21
N SER A 466 -14.11 -6.28 34.22
CA SER A 466 -14.76 -5.89 35.48
C SER A 466 -13.92 -4.91 36.30
N ILE A 467 -12.61 -5.15 36.42
CA ILE A 467 -11.70 -4.29 37.21
C ILE A 467 -11.51 -2.95 36.51
N CYS A 468 -11.30 -2.97 35.18
CA CYS A 468 -11.21 -1.76 34.37
C CYS A 468 -12.45 -0.87 34.52
N LYS A 469 -13.66 -1.46 34.51
CA LYS A 469 -14.92 -0.72 34.71
C LYS A 469 -15.00 -0.08 36.10
N ILE A 470 -14.55 -0.77 37.16
CA ILE A 470 -14.53 -0.22 38.53
C ILE A 470 -13.59 0.98 38.61
N PHE A 471 -12.37 0.86 38.09
CA PHE A 471 -11.41 1.97 38.08
C PHE A 471 -11.90 3.15 37.23
N ALA A 472 -12.55 2.89 36.09
CA ALA A 472 -13.17 3.93 35.29
C ALA A 472 -14.23 4.71 36.08
N VAL A 473 -15.14 4.03 36.78
CA VAL A 473 -16.18 4.68 37.60
C VAL A 473 -15.57 5.48 38.75
N LEU A 474 -14.59 4.91 39.46
CA LEU A 474 -13.90 5.62 40.55
C LEU A 474 -13.20 6.88 40.06
N LEU A 475 -12.54 6.81 38.90
CA LEU A 475 -11.81 7.93 38.32
C LEU A 475 -12.76 9.05 37.87
N HIS A 476 -13.94 8.70 37.33
CA HIS A 476 -14.99 9.69 37.04
C HIS A 476 -15.53 10.35 38.32
N TYR A 477 -15.73 9.58 39.40
CA TYR A 477 -16.16 10.13 40.69
C TYR A 477 -15.14 11.16 41.22
N PHE A 478 -13.86 10.81 41.28
CA PHE A 478 -12.83 11.74 41.77
C PHE A 478 -12.66 12.98 40.90
N PHE A 479 -12.85 12.88 39.59
CA PHE A 479 -12.89 14.07 38.73
C PHE A 479 -14.07 14.97 39.02
N LEU A 480 -15.28 14.41 39.20
CA LEU A 480 -16.46 15.19 39.57
C LEU A 480 -16.26 15.88 40.93
N THR A 481 -15.77 15.15 41.92
CA THR A 481 -15.41 15.69 43.23
C THR A 481 -14.39 16.84 43.11
N ASN A 482 -13.35 16.69 42.29
CA ASN A 482 -12.38 17.76 42.05
C ASN A 482 -13.06 19.01 41.47
N TYR A 483 -13.90 18.87 40.44
CA TYR A 483 -14.65 19.98 39.87
C TYR A 483 -15.57 20.66 40.90
N SER A 484 -16.24 19.88 41.76
CA SER A 484 -17.08 20.41 42.82
C SER A 484 -16.29 21.22 43.86
N TRP A 485 -15.10 20.75 44.25
CA TRP A 485 -14.24 21.49 45.19
C TRP A 485 -13.66 22.77 44.58
N VAL A 486 -13.25 22.75 43.32
CA VAL A 486 -12.82 23.96 42.59
C VAL A 486 -13.96 24.96 42.48
N MET A 487 -15.17 24.49 42.20
CA MET A 487 -16.37 25.34 42.15
C MET A 487 -16.67 25.98 43.52
N ASN A 488 -16.57 25.21 44.61
CA ASN A 488 -16.74 25.70 45.97
C ASN A 488 -15.67 26.73 46.35
N GLU A 489 -14.43 26.53 45.92
CA GLU A 489 -13.33 27.48 46.12
C GLU A 489 -13.61 28.80 45.40
N ALA A 490 -14.03 28.75 44.13
CA ALA A 490 -14.42 29.92 43.36
C ALA A 490 -15.62 30.66 43.97
N PHE A 491 -16.62 29.92 44.46
CA PHE A 491 -17.80 30.49 45.14
C PHE A 491 -17.44 31.16 46.47
N ASN A 492 -16.58 30.52 47.28
CA ASN A 492 -16.10 31.10 48.53
C ASN A 492 -15.30 32.38 48.28
N LEU A 493 -14.44 32.41 47.26
CA LEU A 493 -13.70 33.61 46.85
C LEU A 493 -14.64 34.73 46.38
N TYR A 494 -15.69 34.39 45.62
CA TYR A 494 -16.71 35.36 45.20
C TYR A 494 -17.45 35.98 46.38
N ILE A 495 -17.86 35.18 47.37
CA ILE A 495 -18.49 35.66 48.61
C ILE A 495 -17.52 36.58 49.36
N VAL A 496 -16.28 36.16 49.60
CA VAL A 496 -15.32 36.98 50.35
C VAL A 496 -15.09 38.34 49.67
N ILE A 497 -14.93 38.39 48.34
CA ILE A 497 -14.74 39.64 47.61
C ILE A 497 -15.99 40.54 47.67
N THR A 498 -17.17 39.98 47.43
CA THR A 498 -18.42 40.77 47.41
C THR A 498 -18.79 41.30 48.78
N TYR A 499 -18.67 40.48 49.84
CA TYR A 499 -18.93 40.90 51.21
C TYR A 499 -17.89 41.91 51.73
N SER A 500 -16.59 41.72 51.44
CA SER A 500 -15.55 42.66 51.84
C SER A 500 -15.69 44.05 51.19
N THR A 501 -16.32 44.13 50.02
CA THR A 501 -16.59 45.39 49.32
C THR A 501 -17.78 46.16 49.91
N HIS A 502 -18.75 45.47 50.52
CA HIS A 502 -19.99 46.06 51.01
C HIS A 502 -20.08 46.24 52.53
N ASN A 503 -19.32 45.50 53.35
CA ASN A 503 -19.26 45.67 54.81
C ASN A 503 -17.85 45.29 55.35
N PRO A 504 -16.96 46.27 55.62
CA PRO A 504 -15.58 46.00 56.02
C PRO A 504 -15.40 45.56 57.49
N SER A 505 -16.45 45.55 58.32
CA SER A 505 -16.34 45.36 59.77
C SER A 505 -16.65 43.96 60.32
N ASP A 506 -17.19 43.02 59.52
CA ASP A 506 -17.60 41.67 60.01
C ASP A 506 -16.97 40.52 59.20
N LEU A 507 -15.65 40.40 59.26
CA LEU A 507 -14.90 39.35 58.55
C LEU A 507 -14.50 38.16 59.45
N THR A 508 -15.12 37.98 60.63
CA THR A 508 -14.68 36.95 61.60
C THR A 508 -15.66 35.84 61.92
N ASP A 509 -16.86 35.80 61.34
CA ASP A 509 -17.73 34.64 61.51
C ASP A 509 -17.50 33.59 60.41
N SER A 510 -16.66 32.61 60.76
CA SER A 510 -16.54 31.34 60.04
C SER A 510 -17.91 30.65 59.97
N GLY A 511 -18.64 30.91 58.89
CA GLY A 511 -19.83 30.15 58.55
C GLY A 511 -19.54 28.66 58.54
N SER A 512 -20.49 27.86 59.06
CA SER A 512 -20.37 26.40 59.16
C SER A 512 -19.95 25.77 57.82
N MET A 513 -18.77 25.14 57.80
CA MET A 513 -18.17 24.46 56.63
C MET A 513 -19.02 23.31 56.08
N ILE A 514 -20.07 22.89 56.79
CA ILE A 514 -20.99 21.80 56.41
C ILE A 514 -21.58 22.00 55.02
N ARG A 515 -21.91 23.25 54.64
CA ARG A 515 -22.50 23.54 53.33
C ARG A 515 -21.54 23.22 52.17
N TYR A 516 -20.25 23.47 52.36
CA TYR A 516 -19.22 23.16 51.37
C TYR A 516 -18.94 21.65 51.29
N TYR A 517 -19.06 20.92 52.40
CA TYR A 517 -18.90 19.46 52.39
C TYR A 517 -20.01 18.74 51.63
N VAL A 518 -21.27 19.18 51.74
CA VAL A 518 -22.40 18.58 51.01
C VAL A 518 -22.30 18.77 49.50
N LEU A 519 -21.72 19.88 49.05
CA LEU A 519 -21.52 20.15 47.62
C LEU A 519 -20.23 19.55 47.07
N GLY A 520 -19.22 19.32 47.92
CA GLY A 520 -17.87 18.95 47.51
C GLY A 520 -17.62 17.44 47.32
N TRP A 521 -18.20 16.58 48.17
CA TRP A 521 -18.07 15.11 48.11
C TRP A 521 -19.39 14.44 47.73
#